data_AF-A0AAD9N2G9-F1
#
_entry.id   AF-A0AAD9N2G9-F1
#
_cell.length_a   1.000
_cell.length_b   1.000
_cell.length_c   1.000
_cell.angle_alpha   90.00
_cell.angle_beta   90.00
_cell.angle_gamma   90.00
#
_symmetry.space_group_name_H-M   'P 1'
#
loop_
_entity.id
_entity.type
_entity.pdbx_description
1 polymer ?
#
loop_
_entity_poly.entity_id
_entity_poly.type
_entity_poly.pdbx_seq_one_letter_code
_entity_poly.pdbx_strand_id
1 'polypeptide(L)'
;METATTLSSMNTTTERYIVFKTAPVMRNIIFTIGGVGLVGNIFVVIVILSGTKMRKQLTNTYIINQSVMDTLVSLFLILTTVFEDDSSKSNTFLDELFCQFWLTKLWLWSAIVSSTYNLLALTMER
;
A
#
# COMPACT_ATOMS: atom_id res chain seq x y z
N MET A 1 43.07 4.63 19.94
CA MET A 1 41.80 5.38 20.11
C MET A 1 41.34 6.07 18.81
N GLU A 2 42.22 6.24 17.80
CA GLU A 2 41.87 6.85 16.50
C GLU A 2 41.15 5.91 15.50
N THR A 3 41.32 4.59 15.62
CA THR A 3 40.72 3.60 14.70
C THR A 3 39.21 3.41 14.90
N ALA A 4 38.66 3.70 16.08
CA ALA A 4 37.21 3.61 16.33
C ALA A 4 36.44 4.80 15.72
N THR A 5 37.08 5.97 15.66
CA THR A 5 36.47 7.21 15.17
C THR A 5 36.34 7.21 13.64
N THR A 6 37.28 6.60 12.92
CA THR A 6 37.24 6.47 11.45
C THR A 6 36.24 5.41 10.98
N LEU A 7 36.02 4.34 11.76
CA LEU A 7 35.01 3.32 11.45
C LEU A 7 33.58 3.88 11.60
N SER A 8 33.35 4.69 12.65
CA SER A 8 32.05 5.35 12.89
C SER A 8 31.70 6.37 11.80
N SER A 9 32.68 7.12 11.29
CA SER A 9 32.47 8.07 10.19
C SER A 9 32.24 7.36 8.84
N MET A 10 32.91 6.24 8.57
CA MET A 10 32.66 5.45 7.35
C MET A 10 31.27 4.80 7.35
N ASN A 11 30.82 4.29 8.51
CA ASN A 11 29.51 3.66 8.63
C ASN A 11 28.37 4.67 8.41
N THR A 12 28.48 5.86 9.02
CA THR A 12 27.48 6.94 8.86
C THR A 12 27.45 7.52 7.44
N THR A 13 28.58 7.60 6.75
CA THR A 13 28.62 8.08 5.35
C THR A 13 28.00 7.06 4.40
N THR A 14 28.28 5.78 4.61
CA THR A 14 27.71 4.67 3.83
C THR A 14 26.20 4.56 4.06
N GLU A 15 25.73 4.65 5.31
CA GLU A 15 24.30 4.67 5.63
C GLU A 15 23.59 5.85 4.96
N ARG A 16 24.13 7.06 5.04
CA ARG A 16 23.52 8.23 4.38
C ARG A 16 23.49 8.10 2.86
N TYR A 17 24.53 7.53 2.25
CA TYR A 17 24.57 7.26 0.81
C TYR A 17 23.50 6.25 0.40
N ILE A 18 23.34 5.16 1.16
CA ILE A 18 22.31 4.14 0.90
C ILE A 18 20.92 4.77 1.06
N VAL A 19 20.66 5.53 2.12
CA VAL A 19 19.36 6.18 2.36
C VAL A 19 19.03 7.19 1.26
N PHE A 20 19.98 8.05 0.87
CA PHE A 20 19.77 9.04 -0.19
C PHE A 20 19.51 8.40 -1.56
N LYS A 21 20.15 7.26 -1.84
CA LYS A 21 19.92 6.51 -3.08
C LYS A 21 18.63 5.69 -3.04
N THR A 22 18.23 5.21 -1.86
CA THR A 22 17.05 4.35 -1.67
C THR A 22 15.75 5.15 -1.62
N ALA A 23 15.75 6.37 -1.06
CA ALA A 23 14.57 7.22 -0.97
C ALA A 23 13.88 7.50 -2.33
N PRO A 24 14.59 7.96 -3.40
CA PRO A 24 13.95 8.19 -4.70
C PRO A 24 13.55 6.90 -5.40
N VAL A 25 14.26 5.80 -5.17
CA VAL A 25 13.95 4.48 -5.73
C VAL A 25 12.65 3.94 -5.13
N MET A 26 12.50 4.01 -3.81
CA MET A 26 11.28 3.59 -3.11
C MET A 26 10.07 4.41 -3.57
N ARG A 27 10.23 5.72 -3.73
CA ARG A 27 9.17 6.60 -4.24
C ARG A 27 8.67 6.16 -5.62
N ASN A 28 9.59 5.88 -6.54
CA ASN A 28 9.23 5.45 -7.90
C ASN A 28 8.55 4.06 -7.91
N ILE A 29 8.99 3.15 -7.05
CA ILE A 29 8.38 1.82 -6.89
C ILE A 29 6.95 1.97 -6.34
N ILE A 30 6.76 2.81 -5.34
CA ILE A 30 5.45 3.08 -4.74
C ILE A 30 4.49 3.69 -5.78
N PHE A 31 4.96 4.67 -6.57
CA PHE A 31 4.15 5.28 -7.61
C PHE A 31 3.73 4.28 -8.70
N THR A 32 4.63 3.39 -9.10
CA THR A 32 4.31 2.39 -10.14
C THR A 32 3.36 1.33 -9.60
N ILE A 33 3.59 0.80 -8.40
CA ILE A 33 2.72 -0.20 -7.77
C ILE A 33 1.34 0.40 -7.46
N GLY A 34 1.30 1.59 -6.86
CA GLY A 34 0.05 2.30 -6.56
C GLY A 34 -0.71 2.66 -7.84
N GLY A 35 -0.03 3.14 -8.88
CA GLY A 35 -0.66 3.47 -10.16
C GLY A 35 -1.26 2.25 -10.86
N VAL A 36 -0.49 1.17 -10.97
CA VAL A 36 -0.96 -0.09 -11.58
C VAL A 36 -2.09 -0.70 -10.76
N GLY A 37 -1.95 -0.71 -9.44
CA GLY A 37 -2.98 -1.20 -8.52
C GLY A 37 -4.28 -0.40 -8.63
N LEU A 38 -4.20 0.93 -8.70
CA LEU A 38 -5.38 1.78 -8.82
C LEU A 38 -6.09 1.56 -10.16
N VAL A 39 -5.37 1.60 -11.28
CA VAL A 39 -5.96 1.43 -12.62
C VAL A 39 -6.52 0.02 -12.80
N GLY A 40 -5.75 -1.00 -12.42
CA GLY A 40 -6.13 -2.41 -12.56
C GLY A 40 -7.36 -2.76 -11.73
N ASN A 41 -7.40 -2.35 -10.46
CA ASN A 41 -8.53 -2.69 -9.59
C ASN A 41 -9.79 -1.89 -9.92
N ILE A 42 -9.68 -0.62 -10.30
CA ILE A 42 -10.83 0.16 -10.80
C ILE A 42 -11.40 -0.47 -12.07
N PHE A 43 -10.54 -0.90 -13.00
CA PHE A 43 -10.98 -1.56 -14.22
C PHE A 43 -11.78 -2.84 -13.92
N VAL A 44 -11.30 -3.67 -12.98
CA VAL A 44 -12.01 -4.88 -12.53
C VAL A 44 -13.39 -4.53 -11.94
N VAL A 45 -13.47 -3.52 -11.08
CA VAL A 45 -14.74 -3.04 -10.52
C VAL A 45 -15.71 -2.62 -11.65
N ILE A 46 -15.24 -1.82 -12.61
CA ILE A 46 -16.08 -1.33 -13.72
C ILE A 46 -16.58 -2.49 -14.58
N VAL A 47 -15.71 -3.42 -14.97
CA VAL A 47 -16.07 -4.58 -15.80
C VAL A 47 -17.13 -5.44 -15.11
N ILE A 48 -16.98 -5.69 -13.81
CA ILE A 48 -17.93 -6.49 -13.04
C ILE A 48 -19.26 -5.75 -12.86
N LEU A 49 -19.24 -4.44 -12.57
CA LEU A 49 -20.46 -3.64 -12.45
C LEU A 49 -21.22 -3.53 -13.77
N SER A 50 -20.50 -3.46 -14.90
CA SER A 50 -21.08 -3.43 -16.23
C SER A 50 -21.67 -4.78 -16.67
N GLY A 51 -21.23 -5.89 -16.07
CA GLY A 51 -21.71 -7.24 -16.38
C GLY A 51 -22.91 -7.68 -15.53
N THR A 52 -24.13 -7.43 -15.98
CA THR A 52 -25.38 -7.77 -15.25
C THR A 52 -25.55 -9.27 -14.95
N LYS A 53 -25.03 -10.16 -15.81
CA LYS A 53 -25.03 -11.62 -15.56
C LYS A 53 -24.01 -12.06 -14.52
N MET A 54 -22.86 -11.38 -14.45
CA MET A 54 -21.78 -11.76 -13.54
C MET A 54 -22.04 -11.29 -12.11
N ARG A 55 -22.82 -10.20 -11.93
CA ARG A 55 -23.24 -9.64 -10.64
C ARG A 55 -24.06 -10.59 -9.73
N LYS A 56 -24.66 -11.65 -10.29
CA LYS A 56 -25.52 -12.57 -9.53
C LYS A 56 -24.77 -13.68 -8.80
N GLN A 57 -23.48 -13.90 -9.09
CA GLN A 57 -22.68 -14.89 -8.38
C GLN A 57 -22.02 -14.26 -7.15
N LEU A 58 -22.10 -14.92 -5.99
CA LEU A 58 -21.46 -14.41 -4.76
C LEU A 58 -19.95 -14.22 -4.95
N THR A 59 -19.30 -15.10 -5.72
CA THR A 59 -17.91 -14.97 -6.19
C THR A 59 -17.61 -13.56 -6.72
N ASN A 60 -18.52 -13.00 -7.52
CA ASN A 60 -18.30 -11.71 -8.15
C ASN A 60 -18.47 -10.54 -7.17
N THR A 61 -19.35 -10.67 -6.16
CA THR A 61 -19.45 -9.72 -5.04
C THR A 61 -18.16 -9.69 -4.23
N TYR A 62 -17.54 -10.84 -4.00
CA TYR A 62 -16.26 -10.94 -3.30
C TYR A 62 -15.10 -10.29 -4.07
N ILE A 63 -15.05 -10.49 -5.39
CA ILE A 63 -14.04 -9.85 -6.25
C ILE A 63 -14.21 -8.33 -6.25
N ILE A 64 -15.44 -7.81 -6.23
CA ILE A 64 -15.70 -6.37 -6.08
C ILE A 64 -15.16 -5.86 -4.73
N ASN A 65 -15.47 -6.55 -3.64
CA ASN A 65 -15.04 -6.10 -2.32
C ASN A 65 -13.50 -6.05 -2.21
N GLN A 66 -12.83 -7.07 -2.76
CA GLN A 66 -11.37 -7.13 -2.79
C GLN A 66 -10.78 -6.00 -3.65
N SER A 67 -11.27 -5.81 -4.87
CA SER A 67 -10.78 -4.76 -5.77
C SER A 67 -11.05 -3.33 -5.25
N VAL A 68 -12.15 -3.10 -4.50
CA VAL A 68 -12.40 -1.82 -3.81
C VAL A 68 -11.34 -1.57 -2.73
N MET A 69 -11.02 -2.57 -1.92
CA MET A 69 -9.96 -2.45 -0.92
C MET A 69 -8.60 -2.20 -1.57
N ASP A 70 -8.25 -2.96 -2.61
CA ASP A 70 -6.97 -2.78 -3.31
C ASP A 70 -6.85 -1.39 -3.98
N THR A 71 -7.98 -0.83 -4.45
CA THR A 71 -8.04 0.55 -4.96
C THR A 71 -7.82 1.57 -3.84
N LEU A 72 -8.45 1.41 -2.68
CA LEU A 72 -8.25 2.28 -1.52
C LEU A 72 -6.80 2.26 -1.05
N VAL A 73 -6.20 1.06 -0.96
CA VAL A 73 -4.79 0.91 -0.57
C VAL A 73 -3.86 1.60 -1.55
N SER A 74 -4.09 1.41 -2.84
CA SER A 74 -3.32 2.06 -3.91
C SER A 74 -3.45 3.58 -3.88
N LEU A 75 -4.67 4.08 -3.61
CA LEU A 75 -4.95 5.51 -3.46
C LEU A 75 -4.21 6.11 -2.25
N PHE A 76 -4.30 5.46 -1.08
CA PHE A 76 -3.58 5.90 0.12
C PHE A 76 -2.06 5.88 -0.09
N LEU A 77 -1.52 4.87 -0.78
CA LEU A 77 -0.10 4.79 -1.14
C LEU A 77 0.37 6.01 -1.93
N ILE A 78 -0.38 6.38 -2.98
CA ILE A 78 -0.06 7.56 -3.79
C ILE A 78 -0.21 8.83 -2.95
N LEU A 79 -1.28 8.93 -2.16
CA LEU A 79 -1.56 10.10 -1.32
C LEU A 79 -0.42 10.36 -0.34
N THR A 80 0.01 9.35 0.42
CA THR A 80 1.15 9.45 1.34
C THR A 80 2.41 9.93 0.61
N THR A 81 2.68 9.41 -0.58
CA THR A 81 3.86 9.78 -1.36
C THR A 81 3.84 11.23 -1.85
N VAL A 82 2.65 11.77 -2.13
CA VAL A 82 2.46 13.17 -2.54
C VAL A 82 2.56 14.12 -1.35
N PHE A 83 1.96 13.76 -0.21
CA PHE A 83 1.97 14.59 0.99
C PHE A 83 3.34 14.63 1.71
N GLU A 84 4.18 13.59 1.55
CA GLU A 84 5.51 13.55 2.16
C GLU A 84 6.51 14.52 1.50
N ASP A 85 6.25 14.98 0.26
CA ASP A 85 7.12 15.94 -0.45
C ASP A 85 6.92 17.40 0.03
N ASP A 86 5.79 17.70 0.68
CA ASP A 86 5.37 19.07 1.00
C ASP A 86 5.69 19.44 2.46
N SER A 87 6.89 19.06 2.93
CA SER A 87 7.30 19.05 4.33
C SER A 87 7.33 20.44 5.01
N SER A 88 6.16 21.00 5.30
CA SER A 88 5.92 21.83 6.48
C SER A 88 5.41 20.85 7.54
N LYS A 89 6.25 20.51 8.51
CA LYS A 89 5.90 19.64 9.65
C LYS A 89 4.77 20.29 10.44
N SER A 90 3.52 19.98 10.09
CA SER A 90 2.40 20.09 11.01
C SER A 90 2.36 18.80 11.81
N ASN A 91 2.57 18.87 13.13
CA ASN A 91 2.46 17.75 14.06
C ASN A 91 1.00 17.28 14.16
N THR A 92 0.44 16.81 13.05
CA THR A 92 -0.95 16.45 12.94
C THR A 92 -1.07 14.97 13.24
N PHE A 93 -1.97 14.62 14.15
CA PHE A 93 -2.30 13.25 14.58
C PHE A 93 -2.47 12.25 13.41
N LEU A 94 -2.87 12.74 12.24
CA LEU A 94 -2.98 11.96 11.01
C LEU A 94 -1.65 11.36 10.56
N ASP A 95 -0.53 12.07 10.70
CA ASP A 95 0.79 11.61 10.22
C ASP A 95 1.31 10.43 11.06
N GLU A 96 1.07 10.48 12.36
CA GLU A 96 1.39 9.38 13.28
C GLU A 96 0.45 8.19 13.11
N LEU A 97 -0.84 8.45 12.83
CA LEU A 97 -1.79 7.43 12.39
C LEU A 97 -1.33 6.76 11.09
N PHE A 98 -0.93 7.53 10.07
CA PHE A 98 -0.45 6.98 8.80
C PHE A 98 0.83 6.17 9.00
N CYS A 99 1.76 6.63 9.83
CA CYS A 99 2.96 5.89 10.20
C CYS A 99 2.62 4.55 10.87
N GLN A 100 1.70 4.52 11.84
CA GLN A 100 1.23 3.27 12.43
C GLN A 100 0.51 2.38 11.42
N PHE A 101 -0.42 2.92 10.63
CA PHE A 101 -1.18 2.15 9.65
C PHE A 101 -0.28 1.50 8.58
N TRP A 102 0.80 2.18 8.18
CA TRP A 102 1.79 1.69 7.24
C TRP A 102 2.73 0.66 7.84
N LEU A 103 3.28 0.95 9.02
CA LEU A 103 4.24 0.07 9.71
C LEU A 103 3.56 -1.23 10.19
N THR A 104 2.30 -1.15 10.59
CA THR A 104 1.49 -2.31 11.02
C THR A 104 0.96 -3.13 9.84
N LYS A 105 1.18 -2.70 8.59
CA LYS A 105 0.66 -3.37 7.38
C LYS A 105 -0.84 -3.67 7.46
N LEU A 106 -1.61 -2.80 8.12
CA LEU A 106 -3.03 -3.05 8.41
C LEU A 106 -3.85 -3.28 7.14
N TRP A 107 -3.49 -2.62 6.06
CA TRP A 107 -4.09 -2.79 4.74
C TRP A 107 -3.81 -4.16 4.11
N LEU A 108 -2.58 -4.67 4.26
CA LEU A 108 -2.21 -6.01 3.81
C LEU A 108 -2.95 -7.08 4.64
N TRP A 109 -3.04 -6.86 5.96
CA TRP A 109 -3.82 -7.70 6.86
C TRP A 109 -5.31 -7.68 6.52
N SER A 110 -5.87 -6.50 6.22
CA SER A 110 -7.26 -6.35 5.80
C SER A 110 -7.53 -7.09 4.49
N ALA A 111 -6.64 -7.00 3.50
CA ALA A 111 -6.76 -7.73 2.24
C ALA A 111 -6.71 -9.25 2.44
N ILE A 112 -5.79 -9.75 3.27
CA ILE A 112 -5.67 -11.19 3.60
C ILE A 112 -6.91 -11.68 4.35
N VAL A 113 -7.37 -10.93 5.34
CA VAL A 113 -8.56 -11.25 6.13
C VAL A 113 -9.80 -11.23 5.25
N SER A 114 -9.96 -10.23 4.38
CA SER A 114 -11.05 -10.18 3.41
C SER A 114 -11.01 -11.38 2.45
N SER A 115 -9.84 -11.76 1.93
CA SER A 115 -9.70 -12.92 1.04
C SER A 115 -10.04 -14.23 1.75
N THR A 116 -9.64 -14.36 3.02
CA THR A 116 -9.95 -15.54 3.85
C THR A 116 -11.45 -15.67 4.12
N TYR A 117 -12.12 -14.57 4.49
CA TYR A 117 -13.57 -14.57 4.67
C TYR A 117 -14.33 -14.81 3.37
N ASN A 118 -13.85 -14.27 2.25
CA ASN A 118 -14.41 -14.51 0.92
C ASN A 118 -14.31 -15.99 0.54
N LEU A 119 -13.16 -16.63 0.78
CA LEU A 119 -12.97 -18.05 0.55
C LEU A 119 -13.88 -18.90 1.45
N LEU A 120 -13.96 -18.57 2.74
CA LEU A 120 -14.81 -19.28 3.71
C LEU A 120 -16.29 -19.24 3.29
N ALA A 121 -16.80 -18.06 2.95
CA ALA A 121 -18.19 -17.92 2.55
C ALA A 121 -18.51 -18.66 1.24
N LEU A 122 -17.55 -18.70 0.31
CA LEU A 122 -17.67 -19.48 -0.93
C LEU A 122 -17.66 -21.01 -0.68
N THR A 123 -16.96 -21.48 0.34
CA THR A 123 -17.09 -22.88 0.81
C THR A 123 -18.39 -23.17 1.54
N MET A 124 -19.07 -22.17 2.10
CA MET A 124 -20.38 -22.36 2.76
C MET A 124 -21.54 -22.31 1.77
N GLU A 125 -21.40 -21.60 0.65
CA GLU A 125 -22.39 -21.58 -0.43
C GLU A 125 -22.41 -22.89 -1.24
N ARG A 126 -21.29 -23.63 -1.23
CA ARG A 126 -21.15 -24.95 -1.87
C ARG A 126 -21.48 -26.09 -0.92
#